data_AF-A0A075FHJ7-F1
#
_entry.id   AF-A0A075FHJ7-F1
#
_cell.length_a   1.000
_cell.length_b   1.000
_cell.length_c   1.000
_cell.angle_alpha   90.00
_cell.angle_beta   90.00
_cell.angle_gamma   90.00
#
_symmetry.space_group_name_H-M   'P 1'
#
loop_
_entity.id
_entity.type
_entity.pdbx_description
1 polymer ?
#
loop_
_entity_poly.entity_id
_entity_poly.type
_entity_poly.pdbx_seq_one_letter_code
_entity_poly.pdbx_strand_id
1 'polypeptide(L)' 'MKKLNSSGIGARIYYSPPIHKTPYYKTKLRLPNTEWASSHVLSLPIHPKVRKQDLARMRKILSDSRN' A
#
# COMPACT_ATOMS: atom_id res chain seq x y z
N MET A 1 -6.78 -0.06 1.74
CA MET A 1 -6.29 1.27 2.16
C MET A 1 -7.36 2.11 2.89
N LYS A 2 -8.54 2.37 2.31
CA LYS A 2 -9.58 3.26 2.89
C LYS A 2 -9.89 3.00 4.37
N LYS A 3 -10.10 1.73 4.77
CA LYS A 3 -10.36 1.31 6.16
C LYS A 3 -9.23 1.68 7.15
N LEU A 4 -7.96 1.58 6.73
CA LEU A 4 -6.80 1.96 7.55
C LEU A 4 -6.77 3.48 7.74
N ASN A 5 -6.91 4.22 6.64
CA ASN A 5 -6.86 5.68 6.66
C ASN A 5 -8.02 6.29 7.47
N SER A 6 -9.24 5.76 7.35
CA SER A 6 -10.38 6.19 8.17
C SER A 6 -10.21 5.86 9.66
N SER A 7 -9.33 4.91 9.99
CA SER A 7 -8.96 4.56 11.36
C SER A 7 -7.76 5.36 11.88
N GLY A 8 -7.32 6.40 11.15
CA GLY A 8 -6.17 7.24 11.51
C GLY A 8 -4.80 6.59 11.24
N ILE A 9 -4.74 5.46 10.53
CA ILE A 9 -3.49 4.81 10.15
C ILE A 9 -3.10 5.27 8.75
N GLY A 10 -1.98 6.00 8.64
CA GLY A 10 -1.48 6.56 7.38
C GLY A 10 -0.87 5.53 6.43
N ALA A 11 -1.66 4.61 5.89
CA ALA A 11 -1.21 3.65 4.88
C ALA A 11 -1.14 4.30 3.48
N ARG A 12 -0.12 3.93 2.70
CA ARG A 12 0.15 4.51 1.36
C ARG A 12 0.56 3.42 0.36
N ILE A 13 0.58 3.75 -0.93
CA ILE A 13 1.17 2.89 -1.98
C ILE A 13 2.44 3.57 -2.48
N TYR A 14 3.52 2.80 -2.57
CA TYR A 14 4.80 3.20 -3.17
C TYR A 14 5.24 2.11 -4.16
N TYR A 15 4.98 2.22 -5.46
CA TYR A 15 4.29 3.30 -6.18
C TYR A 15 3.19 2.73 -7.10
N SER A 16 2.22 3.57 -7.45
CA SER A 16 1.21 3.30 -8.47
C SER A 16 0.84 4.58 -9.20
N PRO A 17 0.86 4.63 -10.55
CA PRO A 17 1.22 3.53 -11.47
C PRO A 17 2.75 3.24 -11.46
N PRO A 18 3.20 2.07 -11.98
CA PRO A 18 4.62 1.81 -12.16
C PRO A 18 5.22 2.76 -13.21
N ILE A 19 6.55 2.97 -13.17
CA ILE A 19 7.24 4.00 -13.97
C ILE A 19 6.87 3.93 -15.46
N HIS A 20 6.87 2.73 -16.06
CA HIS A 20 6.58 2.52 -17.49
C HIS A 20 5.14 2.83 -17.91
N LYS A 21 4.26 3.13 -16.95
CA LYS A 21 2.87 3.56 -17.14
C LYS A 21 2.63 5.02 -16.75
N THR A 22 3.63 5.74 -16.25
CA THR A 22 3.53 7.18 -15.94
C THR A 22 3.51 8.01 -17.24
N PRO A 23 2.92 9.23 -17.27
CA PRO A 23 2.76 10.00 -18.51
C PRO A 23 4.04 10.27 -19.28
N TYR A 24 5.13 10.61 -18.58
CA TYR A 24 6.41 10.97 -19.21
C TYR A 24 7.28 9.78 -19.62
N TYR A 25 7.12 8.62 -18.98
CA TYR A 25 7.93 7.41 -19.22
C TYR A 25 7.10 6.27 -19.81
N LYS A 26 5.97 6.57 -20.44
CA LYS A 26 5.06 5.56 -20.98
C LYS A 26 5.74 4.75 -22.07
N THR A 27 5.80 3.44 -21.90
CA THR A 27 6.31 2.51 -22.93
C THR A 27 5.25 1.48 -23.32
N LYS A 28 5.49 0.74 -24.41
CA LYS A 28 4.67 -0.42 -24.82
C LYS A 28 5.12 -1.73 -24.15
N LEU A 29 6.15 -1.70 -23.31
CA LEU A 29 6.67 -2.89 -22.63
C LEU A 29 5.64 -3.45 -21.66
N ARG A 30 5.50 -4.77 -21.66
CA ARG A 30 4.68 -5.50 -20.68
C ARG A 30 5.60 -6.03 -19.58
N LEU A 31 5.39 -5.54 -18.37
CA LEU A 31 6.15 -5.95 -17.19
C LEU A 31 5.18 -6.54 -16.15
N PRO A 32 4.66 -7.76 -16.38
CA PRO A 32 3.52 -8.29 -15.64
C PRO A 32 3.77 -8.33 -14.12
N ASN A 33 4.97 -8.69 -13.69
CA ASN A 33 5.31 -8.73 -12.26
C ASN A 33 5.36 -7.33 -11.64
N THR A 34 5.92 -6.35 -12.36
CA THR A 34 5.95 -4.94 -11.92
C THR A 34 4.54 -4.35 -11.84
N GLU A 35 3.69 -4.66 -12.83
CA GLU A 35 2.30 -4.21 -12.88
C GLU A 35 1.46 -4.82 -11.78
N TRP A 36 1.65 -6.12 -11.52
CA TRP A 36 1.03 -6.82 -10.41
C TRP A 36 1.47 -6.20 -9.08
N ALA A 37 2.77 -6.08 -8.83
CA ALA A 37 3.28 -5.52 -7.58
C ALA A 37 2.73 -4.11 -7.31
N SER A 38 2.80 -3.21 -8.29
CA SER A 38 2.32 -1.83 -8.17
C SER A 38 0.82 -1.72 -7.83
N SER A 39 0.01 -2.70 -8.25
CA SER A 39 -1.44 -2.71 -8.02
C SER A 39 -1.88 -3.49 -6.77
N HIS A 40 -1.01 -4.33 -6.19
CA HIS A 40 -1.38 -5.24 -5.10
C HIS A 40 -0.70 -4.94 -3.76
N VAL A 41 0.33 -4.08 -3.73
CA VAL A 41 1.03 -3.73 -2.49
C VAL A 41 0.40 -2.54 -1.76
N LEU A 42 0.63 -2.49 -0.45
CA LEU A 42 0.40 -1.30 0.38
C LEU A 42 1.51 -1.22 1.42
N SER A 43 1.84 -0.01 1.87
CA SER A 43 2.83 0.26 2.90
C SER A 43 2.14 0.73 4.18
N LEU A 44 2.55 0.16 5.31
CA LEU A 44 2.11 0.53 6.65
C LEU A 44 3.13 1.48 7.31
N PRO A 45 2.71 2.29 8.31
CA PRO A 45 3.64 3.13 9.08
C PRO A 45 4.69 2.29 9.82
N ILE A 46 5.97 2.65 9.65
CA ILE A 46 7.12 2.01 10.31
C ILE A 46 8.05 3.01 11.03
N HIS A 47 7.60 4.25 11.21
CA HIS A 47 8.41 5.29 11.86
C HIS A 47 8.64 4.99 13.36
N PRO A 48 9.70 5.54 14.00
CA PRO A 48 10.06 5.19 15.38
C PRO A 48 8.96 5.40 16.43
N LYS A 49 8.00 6.29 16.17
CA LYS A 49 6.84 6.52 17.07
C LYS A 49 5.72 5.45 16.99
N VAL A 50 5.84 4.43 16.14
CA VAL A 50 4.86 3.32 16.09
C VAL A 50 5.02 2.44 17.33
N ARG A 51 3.94 2.26 18.09
CA ARG A 51 3.92 1.46 19.32
C ARG A 51 3.30 0.08 19.08
N LYS A 52 3.52 -0.85 20.01
CA LYS A 52 2.91 -2.20 19.98
C LYS A 52 1.38 -2.17 19.84
N GLN A 53 0.71 -1.23 20.50
CA GLN A 53 -0.74 -1.03 20.38
C GLN A 53 -1.17 -0.62 18.97
N ASP A 54 -0.35 0.16 18.27
CA ASP A 54 -0.63 0.60 16.91
C ASP A 54 -0.51 -0.60 15.95
N LEU A 55 0.48 -1.47 16.16
CA LEU A 55 0.62 -2.75 15.42
C LEU A 55 -0.58 -3.68 15.65
N ALA A 56 -1.05 -3.81 16.89
CA ALA A 56 -2.22 -4.61 17.21
C ALA A 56 -3.48 -4.07 16.53
N ARG A 57 -3.63 -2.75 16.47
CA ARG A 57 -4.74 -2.08 15.77
C ARG A 57 -4.66 -2.31 14.25
N MET A 58 -3.48 -2.15 13.65
CA MET A 58 -3.25 -2.45 12.23
C MET A 58 -3.60 -3.90 11.89
N ARG A 59 -3.13 -4.86 12.70
CA ARG A 59 -3.46 -6.28 12.55
C ARG A 59 -4.97 -6.51 12.57
N LYS A 60 -5.67 -5.96 13.58
CA LYS A 60 -7.12 -6.11 13.72
C LYS A 60 -7.85 -5.63 12.46
N ILE A 61 -7.55 -4.42 11.99
CA ILE A 61 -8.20 -3.85 10.80
C ILE A 61 -7.94 -4.69 9.54
N LEU A 62 -6.74 -5.24 9.39
CA LEU A 62 -6.40 -6.10 8.26
C LEU A 62 -7.12 -7.45 8.30
N SER A 63 -7.25 -8.05 9.49
CA SER A 63 -8.02 -9.29 9.68
C SER A 63 -9.51 -9.09 9.44
N ASP A 64 -10.09 -8.01 9.95
CA ASP A 64 -11.52 -7.66 9.77
C ASP A 64 -11.86 -7.29 8.30
N SER A 65 -10.85 -7.13 7.45
CA SER A 65 -11.02 -6.84 6.02
C SER A 65 -10.96 -8.07 5.12
N ARG A 66 -10.69 -9.26 5.69
CA ARG A 66 -10.67 -10.55 4.96
C ARG A 66 -12.03 -11.28 4.96
N ASN A 67 -13.00 -10.78 5.71
CA ASN A 67 -14.40 -11.20 5.68
C ASN A 67 -15.23 -10.15 4.93
#